data_AF-A0A967L8E2-F1
#
_entry.id   AF-A0A967L8E2-F1
#
_cell.length_a   1.000
_cell.length_b   1.000
_cell.length_c   1.000
_cell.angle_alpha   90.00
_cell.angle_beta   90.00
_cell.angle_gamma   90.00
#
_symmetry.space_group_name_H-M   'P 1'
#
loop_
_entity.id
_entity.type
_entity.pdbx_description
1 polymer ?
#
loop_
_entity_poly.entity_id
_entity_poly.type
_entity_poly.pdbx_seq_one_letter_code
_entity_poly.pdbx_strand_id
1 'polypeptide(L)'
;SPAIQPDGSVFIPAGSSDSDGDGLPDAWEEAFFPGDLTRLASGEDFDGDGLNDEDEESAGTDPTDGDSDDDGLTDGAEIDLGTDPR
;
A
#
# COMPACT_ATOMS: atom_id res chain seq x y z
N SER A 1 -26.98 -5.06 -3.11
CA SER A 1 -26.07 -4.78 -4.23
C SER A 1 -24.65 -4.89 -3.70
N PRO A 2 -23.68 -5.43 -4.44
CA PRO A 2 -22.28 -5.34 -4.02
C PRO A 2 -21.85 -3.87 -3.96
N ALA A 3 -20.85 -3.57 -3.14
CA ALA A 3 -20.20 -2.26 -3.18
C ALA A 3 -19.45 -2.11 -4.52
N ILE A 4 -19.40 -0.89 -5.02
CA ILE A 4 -18.76 -0.53 -6.30
C ILE A 4 -17.73 0.53 -5.97
N GLN A 5 -16.50 0.31 -6.43
CA GLN A 5 -15.39 1.25 -6.29
C GLN A 5 -15.58 2.51 -7.14
N PRO A 6 -14.78 3.59 -6.93
CA PRO A 6 -14.87 4.83 -7.73
C PRO A 6 -14.72 4.63 -9.24
N ASP A 7 -13.95 3.62 -9.66
CA ASP A 7 -13.68 3.27 -11.06
C ASP A 7 -14.80 2.39 -11.69
N GLY A 8 -15.72 1.87 -10.87
CA GLY A 8 -16.81 1.00 -11.29
C GLY A 8 -16.56 -0.50 -11.10
N SER A 9 -15.41 -0.91 -10.56
CA SER A 9 -15.11 -2.30 -10.21
C SER A 9 -15.95 -2.78 -9.01
N VAL A 10 -16.12 -4.09 -8.87
CA VAL A 10 -17.00 -4.71 -7.86
C VAL A 10 -16.18 -5.08 -6.64
N PHE A 11 -16.56 -4.57 -5.47
CA PHE A 11 -15.96 -4.93 -4.19
C PHE A 11 -16.43 -6.32 -3.72
N ILE A 12 -15.49 -7.26 -3.54
CA ILE A 12 -15.77 -8.62 -3.06
C ILE A 12 -14.99 -8.89 -1.76
N PRO A 13 -15.62 -8.89 -0.57
CA PRO A 13 -14.89 -9.10 0.67
C PRO A 13 -14.64 -10.60 0.94
N ALA A 14 -13.45 -11.11 0.58
CA ALA A 14 -12.80 -12.25 1.26
C ALA A 14 -11.38 -12.53 0.71
N GLY A 15 -10.32 -12.24 1.50
CA GLY A 15 -8.95 -12.80 1.47
C GLY A 15 -8.27 -12.97 0.10
N SER A 16 -7.16 -12.24 -0.14
CA SER A 16 -6.52 -12.07 -1.47
C SER A 16 -7.49 -11.56 -2.53
N SER A 17 -8.38 -10.66 -2.11
CA SER A 17 -9.18 -9.87 -3.04
C SER A 17 -8.30 -8.67 -3.44
N ASP A 18 -8.10 -8.52 -4.74
CA ASP A 18 -7.42 -7.42 -5.43
C ASP A 18 -8.49 -6.94 -6.43
N SER A 19 -9.41 -6.13 -5.93
CA SER A 19 -10.71 -5.88 -6.56
C SER A 19 -10.59 -4.96 -7.78
N ASP A 20 -9.62 -4.05 -7.78
CA ASP A 20 -9.23 -3.21 -8.93
C ASP A 20 -8.12 -3.84 -9.78
N GLY A 21 -7.46 -4.90 -9.29
CA GLY A 21 -6.60 -5.76 -10.11
C GLY A 21 -5.22 -5.17 -10.35
N ASP A 22 -4.73 -4.35 -9.43
CA ASP A 22 -3.45 -3.66 -9.53
C ASP A 22 -2.32 -4.35 -8.75
N GLY A 23 -2.62 -5.47 -8.10
CA GLY A 23 -1.63 -6.32 -7.44
C GLY A 23 -1.55 -6.14 -5.93
N LEU A 24 -2.32 -5.22 -5.33
CA LEU A 24 -2.40 -5.08 -3.88
C LEU A 24 -3.64 -5.78 -3.30
N PRO A 25 -3.59 -6.23 -2.02
CA PRO A 25 -4.76 -6.78 -1.37
C PRO A 25 -5.71 -5.67 -0.87
N ASP A 26 -7.01 -5.77 -1.18
CA ASP A 26 -8.08 -4.87 -0.72
C ASP A 26 -7.99 -4.58 0.78
N ALA A 27 -7.65 -5.60 1.57
CA ALA A 27 -7.61 -5.49 3.03
C ALA A 27 -6.47 -4.61 3.54
N TRP A 28 -5.36 -4.56 2.80
CA TRP A 28 -4.24 -3.67 3.10
C TRP A 28 -4.58 -2.25 2.66
N GLU A 29 -5.11 -2.08 1.45
CA GLU A 29 -5.50 -0.76 0.92
C GLU A 29 -6.62 -0.12 1.76
N GLU A 30 -7.65 -0.86 2.17
CA GLU A 30 -8.71 -0.38 3.08
C GLU A 30 -8.18 0.09 4.44
N ALA A 31 -7.01 -0.40 4.87
CA ALA A 31 -6.42 0.02 6.14
C ALA A 31 -5.91 1.46 6.08
N PHE A 32 -5.39 1.90 4.92
CA PHE A 32 -4.85 3.24 4.69
C PHE A 32 -5.85 4.18 4.01
N PHE A 33 -6.66 3.65 3.07
CA PHE A 33 -7.67 4.39 2.31
C PHE A 33 -9.06 3.71 2.38
N PRO A 34 -9.79 3.89 3.49
CA PRO A 34 -11.10 3.28 3.65
C PRO A 34 -12.09 3.66 2.53
N GLY A 35 -12.55 2.67 1.77
CA GLY A 35 -13.49 2.81 0.66
C GLY A 35 -12.90 3.33 -0.66
N ASP A 36 -11.58 3.40 -0.80
CA ASP A 36 -10.90 3.77 -2.04
C ASP A 36 -9.64 2.89 -2.24
N LEU A 37 -9.81 1.78 -2.97
CA LEU A 37 -8.72 0.83 -3.21
C LEU A 37 -7.71 1.39 -4.21
N THR A 38 -8.18 2.14 -5.20
CA THR A 38 -7.39 2.72 -6.32
C THR A 38 -6.28 3.74 -5.96
N ARG A 39 -5.99 3.96 -4.68
CA ARG A 39 -5.04 4.96 -4.19
C ARG A 39 -3.62 4.44 -4.17
N LEU A 40 -3.44 3.17 -3.84
CA LEU A 40 -2.17 2.45 -3.85
C LEU A 40 -2.19 1.53 -5.06
N ALA A 41 -1.04 1.14 -5.59
CA ALA A 41 -0.97 0.13 -6.65
C ALA A 41 0.41 -0.53 -6.69
N SER A 42 0.50 -1.79 -7.15
CA SER A 42 1.82 -2.41 -7.31
C SER A 42 2.72 -1.62 -8.27
N GLY A 43 3.95 -1.34 -7.83
CA GLY A 43 4.94 -0.59 -8.59
C GLY A 43 4.74 0.93 -8.62
N GLU A 44 3.70 1.46 -7.98
CA GLU A 44 3.62 2.88 -7.63
C GLU A 44 4.29 3.12 -6.27
N ASP A 45 4.61 4.37 -5.96
CA ASP A 45 5.32 4.82 -4.76
C ASP A 45 4.56 6.05 -4.26
N PHE A 46 3.59 5.80 -3.38
CA PHE A 46 2.58 6.78 -3.04
C PHE A 46 3.14 8.01 -2.30
N ASP A 47 4.04 7.78 -1.35
CA ASP A 47 4.63 8.83 -0.53
C ASP A 47 5.93 9.41 -1.10
N GLY A 48 6.53 8.73 -2.08
CA GLY A 48 7.68 9.18 -2.83
C GLY A 48 9.01 8.95 -2.12
N ASP A 49 9.09 7.97 -1.23
CA ASP A 49 10.25 7.70 -0.38
C ASP A 49 11.30 6.79 -1.05
N GLY A 50 10.91 6.15 -2.17
CA GLY A 50 11.73 5.27 -2.98
C GLY A 50 11.50 3.77 -2.75
N LEU A 51 10.57 3.38 -1.87
CA LEU A 51 9.99 2.04 -1.74
C LEU A 51 8.61 2.05 -2.40
N ASN A 52 8.30 1.05 -3.22
CA ASN A 52 7.00 1.01 -3.91
C ASN A 52 5.93 0.37 -3.00
N ASP A 53 4.64 0.64 -3.26
CA ASP A 53 3.53 0.22 -2.38
C ASP A 53 3.47 -1.32 -2.17
N GLU A 54 3.89 -2.12 -3.17
CA GLU A 54 3.93 -3.59 -3.05
C GLU A 54 5.07 -4.09 -2.13
N ASP A 55 6.22 -3.41 -2.19
CA ASP A 55 7.37 -3.68 -1.35
C ASP A 55 7.10 -3.19 0.08
N GLU A 56 6.36 -2.09 0.22
CA GLU A 56 5.87 -1.58 1.50
C GLU A 56 4.87 -2.52 2.17
N GLU A 57 3.91 -3.10 1.42
CA GLU A 57 3.03 -4.16 1.95
C GLU A 57 3.84 -5.34 2.50
N SER A 58 4.89 -5.71 1.76
CA SER A 58 5.77 -6.84 2.09
C SER A 58 6.70 -6.55 3.28
N ALA A 59 7.23 -5.33 3.38
CA ALA A 59 8.05 -4.84 4.50
C ALA A 59 7.20 -4.49 5.73
N GLY A 60 5.93 -4.18 5.50
CA GLY A 60 4.95 -3.73 6.46
C GLY A 60 5.15 -2.29 6.93
N THR A 61 5.73 -1.43 6.10
CA THR A 61 5.84 0.02 6.29
C THR A 61 4.48 0.70 6.03
N ASP A 62 4.38 2.00 6.31
CA ASP A 62 3.18 2.81 6.04
C ASP A 62 3.32 3.51 4.68
N PRO A 63 2.55 3.13 3.65
CA PRO A 63 2.62 3.71 2.31
C PRO A 63 2.15 5.16 2.22
N THR A 64 1.87 5.78 3.35
CA THR A 64 1.51 7.19 3.45
C THR A 64 2.53 8.02 4.24
N ASP A 65 3.60 7.38 4.72
CA ASP A 65 4.61 7.97 5.58
C ASP A 65 6.00 7.40 5.28
N GLY A 66 6.79 8.12 4.48
CA GLY A 66 8.06 7.62 3.95
C GLY A 66 9.22 7.55 4.95
N ASP A 67 8.96 7.45 6.25
CA ASP A 67 9.90 7.25 7.37
C ASP A 67 9.07 6.63 8.51
N SER A 68 8.68 5.37 8.35
CA SER A 68 7.64 4.72 9.16
C SER A 68 7.96 4.64 10.66
N ASP A 69 9.24 4.69 11.02
CA ASP A 69 9.72 4.61 12.40
C ASP A 69 10.16 5.96 13.00
N ASP A 70 10.07 7.04 12.20
CA ASP A 70 10.46 8.41 12.53
C ASP A 70 11.95 8.55 12.95
N ASP A 71 12.86 7.70 12.47
CA ASP A 71 14.29 7.75 12.83
C ASP A 71 15.12 8.75 11.99
N GLY A 72 14.55 9.20 10.86
CA GLY A 72 15.14 10.18 9.95
C GLY A 72 15.77 9.60 8.70
N LEU A 73 15.63 8.29 8.44
CA LEU A 73 15.88 7.64 7.16
C LEU A 73 14.54 7.29 6.51
N THR A 74 14.48 7.34 5.18
CA THR A 74 13.27 6.88 4.50
C THR A 74 13.22 5.36 4.46
N ASP A 75 12.04 4.76 4.46
CA ASP A 75 11.88 3.30 4.41
C ASP A 75 12.63 2.69 3.22
N GLY A 76 12.53 3.32 2.05
CA GLY A 76 13.31 2.95 0.87
C GLY A 76 14.83 3.04 1.08
N ALA A 77 15.31 4.07 1.78
CA ALA A 77 16.73 4.19 2.11
C ALA A 77 17.18 3.13 3.13
N GLU A 78 16.30 2.77 4.07
CA GLU A 78 16.57 1.75 5.08
C GLU A 78 16.65 0.35 4.49
N ILE A 79 15.77 0.01 3.55
CA ILE A 79 15.86 -1.24 2.77
C ILE A 79 17.19 -1.32 2.02
N ASP A 80 17.62 -0.24 1.37
CA ASP A 80 18.90 -0.17 0.66
C ASP A 80 20.12 -0.31 1.60
N LEU A 81 20.03 0.22 2.82
CA LEU A 81 21.08 0.13 3.84
C LEU A 81 21.03 -1.17 4.65
N GLY A 82 19.92 -1.90 4.61
CA GLY A 82 19.65 -3.06 5.43
C GLY A 82 19.46 -2.72 6.91
N THR A 83 18.85 -1.57 7.20
CA THR A 83 18.38 -1.16 8.54
C THR A 83 16.92 -1.55 8.74
N ASP A 84 16.24 -1.01 9.76
CA ASP A 84 14.92 -1.47 10.20
C ASP A 84 13.88 -0.39 9.88
N PRO A 85 13.06 -0.55 8.82
CA PRO A 85 12.15 0.49 8.36
C PRO A 85 10.88 0.64 9.23
N ARG A 86 10.93 0.35 10.54
CA ARG A 86 9.73 0.11 11.36
C ARG A 86 9.79 0.46 12.85
#